data_AF-A0A6A7L3Y2-F1
#
_entry.id   AF-A0A6A7L3Y2-F1
#
_cell.length_a   1.000
_cell.length_b   1.000
_cell.length_c   1.000
_cell.angle_alpha   90.00
_cell.angle_beta   90.00
_cell.angle_gamma   90.00
#
_symmetry.space_group_name_H-M   'P 1'
#
loop_
_entity.id
_entity.type
_entity.pdbx_description
1 polymer ?
#
loop_
_entity_poly.entity_id
_entity_poly.type
_entity_poly.pdbx_seq_one_letter_code
_entity_poly.pdbx_strand_id
1 'polypeptide(L)' 'MTGLRPGPGTLYGAIARLESRGLIEPLESEDRRNPYRLTALGQKALTARLAALETVTKTGQRRLARA' A
#
# COMPACT_ATOMS: atom_id res chain seq x y z
N MET A 1 -9.89 -7.99 5.03
CA MET A 1 -9.58 -6.57 4.80
C MET A 1 -10.37 -5.76 5.81
N THR A 2 -9.72 -5.10 6.74
CA THR A 2 -10.44 -4.22 7.67
C THR A 2 -10.79 -2.95 6.91
N GLY A 3 -12.06 -2.75 6.54
CA GLY A 3 -12.57 -1.48 6.00
C GLY A 3 -12.54 -0.33 7.02
N LEU A 4 -11.64 -0.41 8.00
CA LEU A 4 -11.48 0.53 9.08
C LEU A 4 -10.52 1.62 8.63
N ARG A 5 -10.93 2.87 8.82
CA ARG A 5 -10.04 4.02 8.67
C ARG A 5 -8.93 3.90 9.70
N PRO A 6 -7.65 3.93 9.30
CA PRO A 6 -6.57 3.94 10.26
C PRO A 6 -6.73 5.15 11.18
N GLY A 7 -6.53 4.96 12.49
CA GLY A 7 -6.39 6.09 13.39
C GLY A 7 -5.23 6.99 12.93
N PRO A 8 -5.23 8.29 13.27
CA PRO A 8 -4.24 9.24 12.77
C PRO A 8 -2.80 8.79 13.02
N GLY A 9 -2.48 8.27 14.21
CA GLY A 9 -1.14 7.74 14.51
C GLY A 9 -0.71 6.55 13.63
N THR A 10 -1.64 5.66 13.30
CA THR A 10 -1.38 4.52 12.40
C THR A 10 -1.20 4.97 10.96
N LEU A 11 -2.00 5.94 10.50
CA LEU A 11 -1.90 6.50 9.17
C LEU A 11 -0.56 7.21 8.98
N TYR A 12 -0.22 8.16 9.86
CA TYR A 12 1.03 8.91 9.74
C TYR A 12 2.26 7.99 9.91
N GLY A 13 2.18 7.01 10.81
CA GLY A 13 3.23 5.99 10.93
C GLY A 13 3.37 5.12 9.68
N ALA A 14 2.30 4.85 8.94
CA ALA A 14 2.37 4.15 7.66
C ALA A 14 3.01 5.04 6.57
N ILE A 15 2.60 6.31 6.47
CA ILE A 15 3.16 7.29 5.52
C ILE A 15 4.66 7.45 5.74
N ALA A 16 5.09 7.71 6.99
CA ALA A 16 6.51 7.88 7.32
C ALA A 16 7.38 6.66 6.94
N ARG A 17 6.83 5.44 7.08
CA ARG A 17 7.54 4.20 6.67
C ARG A 17 7.59 4.01 5.16
N LEU A 18 6.58 4.48 4.42
CA LEU A 18 6.58 4.43 2.96
C LEU A 18 7.59 5.44 2.39
N GLU A 19 7.62 6.64 2.97
CA GLU A 19 8.57 7.70 2.60
C GLU A 19 10.01 7.32 2.93
N SER A 20 10.29 6.80 4.14
CA SER A 20 11.64 6.36 4.52
C SER A 20 12.20 5.22 3.66
N ARG A 21 11.30 4.44 3.03
CA ARG A 21 11.64 3.39 2.06
C ARG A 21 11.73 3.89 0.62
N GLY A 22 11.52 5.18 0.39
CA GLY A 22 11.51 5.80 -0.94
C GLY A 22 10.37 5.31 -1.85
N LEU A 23 9.29 4.78 -1.27
CA LEU A 23 8.14 4.28 -2.04
C LEU A 23 7.15 5.38 -2.41
N ILE A 24 7.09 6.44 -1.61
CA ILE A 24 6.33 7.65 -1.88
C ILE A 24 7.20 8.88 -1.74
N GLU A 25 6.80 9.96 -2.38
CA GLU A 25 7.40 11.28 -2.26
C GLU A 25 6.28 12.33 -2.06
N PRO A 26 6.54 13.38 -1.28
CA PRO A 26 5.59 14.48 -1.12
C PRO A 26 5.47 15.24 -2.44
N LEU A 27 4.26 15.73 -2.70
CA LEU A 27 3.97 16.71 -3.73
C LEU A 27 3.93 18.09 -3.07
N GLU A 28 4.56 19.08 -3.69
CA GLU A 28 4.40 20.47 -3.23
C GLU A 28 2.93 20.86 -3.30
N SER A 29 2.42 21.39 -2.19
CA SER A 29 1.03 21.82 -2.06
C SER A 29 0.98 23.02 -1.15
N GLU A 30 0.20 24.01 -1.54
CA GLU A 30 -0.05 25.22 -0.75
C GLU A 30 -1.05 24.98 0.39
N ASP A 31 -1.73 23.83 0.40
CA ASP A 31 -2.70 23.45 1.43
C ASP A 31 -2.06 22.59 2.54
N ARG A 32 -2.64 22.60 3.75
CA ARG A 32 -2.24 21.80 4.93
C ARG A 32 -2.21 20.29 4.66
N ARG A 33 -2.89 19.83 3.61
CA ARG A 33 -2.80 18.45 3.13
C ARG A 33 -1.62 18.36 2.17
N ASN A 34 -0.51 17.79 2.62
CA ASN A 34 0.60 17.42 1.77
C ASN A 34 0.20 16.16 0.97
N PRO A 35 -0.10 16.27 -0.33
CA PRO A 35 -0.39 15.11 -1.15
C PRO A 35 0.90 14.30 -1.34
N TYR A 36 0.76 13.00 -1.57
CA TYR A 36 1.88 12.11 -1.87
C TYR A 36 1.64 11.39 -3.19
N ARG A 37 2.71 11.10 -3.90
CA ARG A 37 2.70 10.25 -5.10
C ARG A 37 3.60 9.04 -4.92
N LEU A 38 3.32 7.98 -5.66
CA LEU A 38 4.23 6.84 -5.75
C LEU A 38 5.46 7.22 -6.56
N THR A 39 6.64 6.86 -6.06
CA THR A 39 7.87 6.89 -6.83
C THR A 39 7.90 5.73 -7.84
N ALA A 40 8.86 5.72 -8.76
CA ALA A 40 9.07 4.56 -9.64
C ALA A 40 9.39 3.27 -8.86
N LEU A 41 10.12 3.38 -7.74
CA LEU A 41 10.36 2.27 -6.82
C LEU A 41 9.06 1.83 -6.14
N GLY A 42 8.25 2.79 -5.68
CA GLY A 42 6.93 2.56 -5.11
C GLY A 42 5.99 1.79 -6.02
N GLN A 43 5.92 2.19 -7.29
CA GLN A 43 5.13 1.50 -8.31
C GLN A 43 5.59 0.05 -8.49
N LYS A 44 6.89 -0.19 -8.68
CA LYS A 44 7.44 -1.55 -8.81
C LYS A 44 7.14 -2.42 -7.58
N ALA A 45 7.33 -1.87 -6.38
CA ALA A 45 7.07 -2.58 -5.13
C ALA A 45 5.58 -2.92 -4.96
N LEU A 46 4.69 -1.98 -5.31
CA LEU A 46 3.25 -2.21 -5.27
C LEU A 46 2.83 -3.29 -6.27
N THR A 47 3.33 -3.23 -7.51
CA THR A 47 3.07 -4.26 -8.53
C THR A 47 3.49 -5.65 -8.04
N ALA A 48 4.70 -5.79 -7.49
CA ALA A 48 5.16 -7.05 -6.93
C ALA A 48 4.27 -7.55 -5.77
N ARG A 49 3.83 -6.62 -4.90
CA ARG A 49 2.94 -6.97 -3.78
C ARG A 49 1.58 -7.45 -4.26
N LEU A 50 1.01 -6.82 -5.29
CA LEU A 50 -0.26 -7.22 -5.87
C LEU A 50 -0.17 -8.62 -6.51
N ALA A 51 0.89 -8.91 -7.26
CA ALA A 51 1.12 -10.24 -7.84
C ALA A 51 1.24 -11.34 -6.77
N ALA A 52 1.91 -11.04 -5.64
CA ALA A 52 2.01 -11.97 -4.52
C ALA A 52 0.63 -12.23 -3.87
N LEU A 53 -0.17 -11.19 -3.67
CA LEU A 53 -1.54 -11.33 -3.15
C LEU A 53 -2.43 -12.13 -4.09
N GLU A 54 -2.33 -11.91 -5.41
CA GLU A 54 -3.06 -12.69 -6.40
C GLU A 54 -2.73 -14.18 -6.32
N THR A 55 -1.44 -14.52 -6.15
CA THR A 55 -0.98 -15.90 -5.98
C THR A 55 -1.63 -16.56 -4.76
N VAL A 56 -1.67 -15.84 -3.63
CA VAL A 56 -2.32 -16.31 -2.40
C VAL A 56 -3.82 -16.50 -2.62
N THR A 57 -4.50 -15.53 -3.22
CA THR A 57 -5.94 -15.59 -3.53
C THR A 57 -6.27 -16.78 -4.43
N LYS A 58 -5.53 -16.96 -5.54
CA LYS A 58 -5.69 -18.10 -6.45
C LYS A 58 -5.51 -19.43 -5.73
N THR A 59 -4.53 -19.51 -4.82
CA THR A 59 -4.29 -20.72 -4.02
C THR A 59 -5.43 -20.99 -3.04
N GLY A 60 -5.92 -19.96 -2.35
CA GLY A 60 -7.09 -20.07 -1.48
C GLY A 60 -8.32 -20.55 -2.22
N GLN A 61 -8.61 -19.98 -3.39
CA GLN A 61 -9.74 -20.39 -4.25
C GLN A 61 -9.63 -21.85 -4.69
N ARG A 62 -8.45 -22.30 -5.15
CA ARG A 62 -8.25 -23.71 -5.55
C ARG A 62 -8.46 -24.69 -4.40
N ARG A 63 -8.12 -24.31 -3.17
CA ARG A 63 -8.33 -25.15 -1.98
C ARG A 63 -9.80 -25.21 -1.59
N LEU A 64 -10.50 -24.07 -1.64
CA LEU A 64 -11.94 -24.01 -1.37
C LEU A 64 -12.77 -24.83 -2.37
N ALA A 65 -12.38 -24.85 -3.66
CA ALA A 65 -13.09 -25.63 -4.67
C ALA A 65 -12.90 -27.16 -4.56
N ARG A 66 -11.97 -27.62 -3.72
CA ARG A 66 -11.70 -29.05 -3.46
C ARG A 66 -12.22 -29.51 -2.09
N ALA A 67 -12.76 -28.59 -1.30
CA ALA A 67 -13.38 -28.86 0.00
C ALA A 67 -14.88 -29.12 -0.20
#